data_AF-A0A8B9J5N7-F1
#
_entry.id   AF-A0A8B9J5N7-F1
#
_cell.length_a   1.000
_cell.length_b   1.000
_cell.length_c   1.000
_cell.angle_alpha   90.00
_cell.angle_beta   90.00
_cell.angle_gamma   90.00
#
_symmetry.space_group_name_H-M   'P 1'
#
loop_
_entity.id
_entity.type
_entity.pdbx_description
1 polymer ?
#
loop_
_entity_poly.entity_id
_entity_poly.type
_entity_poly.pdbx_seq_one_letter_code
_entity_poly.pdbx_strand_id
1 'polypeptide(L)'
;MFTKAFRVKSNTVMKGSDRRKLRADISAAFPSLSADDLNELVPNKEELNVVKIYAHKGEAVTLYVIHKNPMFFQMEKQLYPTVYTLWRYPDMLAAFTTWAPVVQKLMGGADLMLPGVVVSSAGLPDVKKGDCCAVNIVSNRAPVAVGTAAMSSSDMRSSGMKGKGLNVLHTYMDQLWAFGDKTAPPIIPVTDTSVQADGEMDGVECGEEEEEVMKNEGEDSEGQNGSEIAAVESSCQGLQDLSLSKQEKEEEQRLHEEEEEVEEEDSRSPQEQMDSLLYQCFLHALKATLKKSELPLLTGTFLRKHMVSCCPKGKHIDIKKSSYKKFSKFLQTMQKEHSLVQVKELSKGVDSIVEVDWKNSAIRSFCVPEDWEPSEESGEQGESCEVVYHPPEITPLYGVTARLQPLFQDTHQKKGAVLQASEVRTIITDYVKRNELVHETNKSYVKINPILCDCLLEKSEYQDVEVLKWDDLFSRTLNKMQACHQLLFPGQPPVVKKGQVEPIDVSVASRGSNKKVLKRHTIFFG
;
A
#
# COMPACT_ATOMS: atom_id res chain seq x y z
N MET A 1 -21.33 10.06 1.89
CA MET A 1 -21.06 11.05 0.80
C MET A 1 -20.17 10.48 -0.31
N PHE A 2 -18.94 10.03 -0.03
CA PHE A 2 -17.92 9.70 -1.05
C PHE A 2 -17.93 8.25 -1.55
N THR A 3 -19.09 7.57 -1.58
CA THR A 3 -19.17 6.17 -2.06
C THR A 3 -19.01 6.03 -3.57
N LYS A 4 -19.42 7.04 -4.33
CA LYS A 4 -19.24 7.11 -5.79
C LYS A 4 -18.05 8.01 -6.14
N ALA A 5 -17.33 7.68 -7.22
CA ALA A 5 -16.19 8.46 -7.68
C ALA A 5 -16.58 9.93 -7.92
N PHE A 6 -15.83 10.84 -7.30
CA PHE A 6 -16.00 12.29 -7.44
C PHE A 6 -15.05 12.86 -8.49
N ARG A 7 -15.35 14.06 -9.00
CA ARG A 7 -14.50 14.77 -9.96
C ARG A 7 -13.75 15.90 -9.30
N VAL A 8 -12.42 15.95 -9.48
CA VAL A 8 -11.61 17.09 -9.07
C VAL A 8 -11.84 18.26 -10.05
N LYS A 9 -12.26 19.41 -9.54
CA LYS A 9 -12.44 20.65 -10.31
C LYS A 9 -11.14 21.43 -10.43
N SER A 10 -10.44 21.59 -9.31
CA SER A 10 -9.21 22.38 -9.21
C SER A 10 -8.40 21.95 -8.00
N ASN A 11 -7.08 21.93 -8.13
CA ASN A 11 -6.13 21.84 -7.02
C ASN A 11 -5.37 23.18 -6.94
N THR A 12 -5.13 23.70 -5.74
CA THR A 12 -4.45 24.99 -5.52
C THR A 12 -3.72 24.99 -4.18
N VAL A 13 -2.43 25.34 -4.19
CA VAL A 13 -1.63 25.48 -2.97
C VAL A 13 -2.19 26.62 -2.10
N MET A 14 -2.38 26.37 -0.80
CA MET A 14 -2.91 27.37 0.13
C MET A 14 -1.90 28.48 0.46
N LYS A 15 -2.38 29.72 0.41
CA LYS A 15 -1.64 30.90 0.85
C LYS A 15 -1.57 30.97 2.39
N GLY A 16 -0.55 31.65 2.90
CA GLY A 16 -0.34 31.82 4.34
C GLY A 16 -1.51 32.51 5.09
N SER A 17 -2.22 33.44 4.44
CA SER A 17 -3.45 34.04 4.96
C SER A 17 -4.52 33.00 5.27
N ASP A 18 -4.77 32.14 4.28
CA ASP A 18 -5.86 31.18 4.29
C ASP A 18 -5.51 30.04 5.27
N ARG A 19 -4.23 29.72 5.42
CA ARG A 19 -3.72 28.76 6.41
C ARG A 19 -3.95 29.24 7.85
N ARG A 20 -3.75 30.53 8.13
CA ARG A 20 -4.05 31.13 9.45
C ARG A 20 -5.56 31.12 9.73
N LYS A 21 -6.38 31.40 8.71
CA LYS A 21 -7.84 31.28 8.82
C LYS A 21 -8.27 29.84 9.10
N LEU A 22 -7.75 28.86 8.35
CA LEU A 22 -8.07 27.44 8.55
C LEU A 22 -7.73 26.97 9.96
N ARG A 23 -6.59 27.37 10.54
CA ARG A 23 -6.27 27.04 11.95
C ARG A 23 -7.25 27.66 12.94
N ALA A 24 -7.71 28.90 12.71
CA ALA A 24 -8.75 29.51 13.54
C ALA A 24 -10.10 28.78 13.40
N ASP A 25 -10.48 28.40 12.18
CA ASP A 25 -11.71 27.65 11.91
C ASP A 25 -11.65 26.23 12.55
N ILE A 26 -10.52 25.53 12.50
CA ILE A 26 -10.29 24.23 13.17
C ILE A 26 -10.35 24.40 14.70
N SER A 27 -9.65 25.38 15.27
CA SER A 27 -9.62 25.64 16.71
C SER A 27 -10.99 26.02 17.27
N ALA A 28 -11.82 26.74 16.50
CA ALA A 28 -13.19 27.05 16.85
C ALA A 28 -14.13 25.83 16.74
N ALA A 29 -13.89 24.92 15.78
CA ALA A 29 -14.70 23.72 15.57
C ALA A 29 -14.37 22.57 16.53
N PHE A 30 -13.10 22.43 16.93
CA PHE A 30 -12.60 21.31 17.75
C PHE A 30 -11.79 21.82 18.95
N PRO A 31 -12.46 22.22 20.05
CA PRO A 31 -11.79 22.80 21.23
C PRO A 31 -10.89 21.84 22.01
N SER A 32 -10.94 20.54 21.70
CA SER A 32 -10.11 19.49 22.31
C SER A 32 -8.67 19.47 21.78
N LEU A 33 -8.37 20.17 20.69
CA LEU A 33 -7.04 20.25 20.10
C LEU A 33 -6.17 21.31 20.76
N SER A 34 -4.96 20.95 21.15
CA SER A 34 -3.96 21.89 21.66
C SER A 34 -3.35 22.73 20.53
N ALA A 35 -2.64 23.80 20.91
CA ALA A 35 -1.91 24.62 19.94
C ALA A 35 -0.80 23.83 19.23
N ASP A 36 -0.26 22.80 19.88
CA ASP A 36 0.81 21.96 19.34
C ASP A 36 0.25 20.93 18.35
N ASP A 37 -0.90 20.30 18.66
CA ASP A 37 -1.64 19.44 17.71
C ASP A 37 -2.03 20.20 16.44
N LEU A 38 -2.40 21.49 16.56
CA LEU A 38 -2.71 22.35 15.41
C LEU A 38 -1.46 22.70 14.57
N ASN A 39 -0.27 22.69 15.17
CA ASN A 39 0.99 22.84 14.45
C ASN A 39 1.42 21.53 13.78
N GLU A 40 1.10 20.37 14.34
CA GLU A 40 1.34 19.05 13.74
C GLU A 40 0.34 18.72 12.61
N LEU A 41 -0.95 19.05 12.79
CA LEU A 41 -2.01 18.85 11.80
C LEU A 41 -1.94 19.83 10.63
N VAL A 42 -1.47 21.06 10.86
CA VAL A 42 -1.30 22.09 9.83
C VAL A 42 0.06 22.76 10.03
N PRO A 43 1.18 22.12 9.65
CA PRO A 43 2.51 22.68 9.82
C PRO A 43 2.75 23.96 9.01
N ASN A 44 3.72 24.77 9.44
CA ASN A 44 4.06 26.03 8.75
C ASN A 44 4.98 25.80 7.53
N LYS A 45 5.84 24.77 7.56
CA LYS A 45 6.85 24.51 6.53
C LYS A 45 6.31 23.77 5.30
N GLU A 46 5.26 22.97 5.46
CA GLU A 46 4.77 22.05 4.41
C GLU A 46 3.80 22.71 3.41
N GLU A 47 3.62 22.09 2.25
CA GLU A 47 2.65 22.50 1.23
C GLU A 47 1.27 21.89 1.49
N LEU A 48 0.35 22.72 2.00
CA LEU A 48 -1.07 22.36 2.12
C LEU A 48 -1.81 22.73 0.82
N ASN A 49 -2.50 21.76 0.24
CA ASN A 49 -3.25 21.88 -1.00
C ASN A 49 -4.77 21.91 -0.75
N VAL A 50 -5.46 22.86 -1.37
CA VAL A 50 -6.93 22.90 -1.44
C VAL A 50 -7.41 22.27 -2.74
N VAL A 51 -8.11 21.16 -2.62
CA VAL A 51 -8.69 20.43 -3.75
C VAL A 51 -10.20 20.63 -3.72
N LYS A 52 -10.73 21.39 -4.68
CA LYS A 52 -12.19 21.53 -4.86
C LYS A 52 -12.69 20.37 -5.70
N ILE A 53 -13.62 19.61 -5.15
CA ILE A 53 -14.23 18.45 -5.81
C ILE A 53 -15.73 18.65 -5.96
N TYR A 54 -16.31 17.98 -6.96
CA TYR A 54 -17.74 17.77 -7.08
C TYR A 54 -18.06 16.32 -6.79
N ALA A 55 -18.87 16.09 -5.76
CA ALA A 55 -19.46 14.78 -5.51
C ALA A 55 -20.40 14.37 -6.65
N HIS A 56 -20.76 13.09 -6.73
CA HIS A 56 -21.66 12.57 -7.78
C HIS A 56 -23.02 13.29 -7.82
N LYS A 57 -23.50 13.85 -6.70
CA LYS A 57 -24.74 14.63 -6.61
C LYS A 57 -24.60 16.10 -7.08
N GLY A 58 -23.41 16.53 -7.51
CA GLY A 58 -23.13 17.92 -7.88
C GLY A 58 -22.76 18.84 -6.71
N GLU A 59 -22.81 18.33 -5.48
CA GLU A 59 -22.37 19.04 -4.26
C GLU A 59 -20.88 19.41 -4.34
N ALA A 60 -20.56 20.67 -4.06
CA ALA A 60 -19.20 21.18 -4.04
C ALA A 60 -18.56 20.98 -2.66
N VAL A 61 -17.47 20.23 -2.59
CA VAL A 61 -16.70 19.98 -1.36
C VAL A 61 -15.28 20.52 -1.53
N THR A 62 -14.75 21.11 -0.47
CA THR A 62 -13.37 21.60 -0.44
C THR A 62 -12.54 20.67 0.46
N LEU A 63 -11.59 19.93 -0.11
CA LEU A 63 -10.66 19.08 0.63
C LEU A 63 -9.39 19.88 0.97
N TYR A 64 -8.87 19.67 2.18
CA TYR A 64 -7.56 20.14 2.63
C TYR A 64 -6.62 18.95 2.70
N VAL A 65 -5.57 18.98 1.87
CA VAL A 65 -4.70 17.84 1.59
C VAL A 65 -3.26 18.21 1.92
N ILE A 66 -2.58 17.38 2.70
CA ILE A 66 -1.17 17.51 3.09
C ILE A 66 -0.46 16.23 2.66
N HIS A 67 0.67 16.33 1.95
CA HIS A 67 1.43 15.16 1.49
C HIS A 67 0.58 14.07 0.79
N LYS A 68 -0.40 14.50 -0.02
CA LYS A 68 -1.45 13.66 -0.69
C LYS A 68 -2.55 13.09 0.22
N ASN A 69 -2.39 13.13 1.54
CA ASN A 69 -3.43 12.69 2.47
C ASN A 69 -4.49 13.79 2.70
N PRO A 70 -5.79 13.50 2.50
CA PRO A 70 -6.85 14.43 2.86
C PRO A 70 -7.02 14.45 4.38
N MET A 71 -6.83 15.61 5.00
CA MET A 71 -6.90 15.79 6.46
C MET A 71 -8.28 16.28 6.92
N PHE A 72 -8.85 17.25 6.19
CA PHE A 72 -10.17 17.80 6.47
C PHE A 72 -10.95 17.99 5.16
N PHE A 73 -12.27 17.99 5.24
CA PHE A 73 -13.17 18.40 4.17
C PHE A 73 -14.20 19.41 4.68
N GLN A 74 -14.46 20.45 3.90
CA GLN A 74 -15.48 21.46 4.19
C GLN A 74 -16.67 21.29 3.24
N MET A 75 -17.86 21.22 3.84
CA MET A 75 -19.16 21.10 3.19
C MET A 75 -20.10 22.10 3.86
N GLU A 76 -20.87 22.87 3.08
CA GLU A 76 -21.87 23.82 3.61
C GLU A 76 -21.32 24.81 4.68
N LYS A 77 -20.03 25.17 4.54
CA LYS A 77 -19.21 25.99 5.48
C LYS A 77 -18.77 25.27 6.77
N GLN A 78 -19.33 24.11 7.12
CA GLN A 78 -18.89 23.29 8.26
C GLN A 78 -17.67 22.44 7.87
N LEU A 79 -16.72 22.30 8.81
CA LEU A 79 -15.48 21.54 8.62
C LEU A 79 -15.59 20.16 9.29
N TYR A 80 -15.10 19.14 8.61
CA TYR A 80 -15.12 17.75 9.06
C TYR A 80 -13.72 17.12 8.93
N PRO A 81 -13.22 16.40 9.94
CA PRO A 81 -11.99 15.62 9.81
C PRO A 81 -12.21 14.37 8.95
N THR A 82 -11.17 13.90 8.29
CA THR A 82 -11.17 12.58 7.63
C THR A 82 -10.90 11.45 8.63
N VAL A 83 -11.12 10.20 8.22
CA VAL A 83 -10.73 9.04 9.06
C VAL A 83 -9.23 9.04 9.37
N TYR A 84 -8.38 9.47 8.43
CA TYR A 84 -6.93 9.59 8.63
C TYR A 84 -6.57 10.54 9.78
N THR A 85 -7.23 11.70 9.86
CA THR A 85 -7.02 12.67 10.94
C THR A 85 -7.51 12.12 12.29
N LEU A 86 -8.64 11.42 12.30
CA LEU A 86 -9.19 10.79 13.50
C LEU A 86 -8.41 9.55 13.96
N TRP A 87 -7.59 8.94 13.10
CA TRP A 87 -6.68 7.87 13.51
C TRP A 87 -5.46 8.40 14.28
N ARG A 88 -5.07 9.65 14.05
CA ARG A 88 -4.05 10.36 14.86
C ARG A 88 -4.66 10.92 16.14
N TYR A 89 -5.85 11.53 16.04
CA TYR A 89 -6.55 12.16 17.18
C TYR A 89 -7.98 11.59 17.33
N PRO A 90 -8.16 10.39 17.90
CA PRO A 90 -9.46 9.76 18.06
C PRO A 90 -10.38 10.53 19.03
N ASP A 91 -9.80 11.24 19.99
CA ASP A 91 -10.50 12.05 20.99
C ASP A 91 -10.95 13.43 20.49
N MET A 92 -10.74 13.75 19.19
CA MET A 92 -11.21 14.99 18.58
C MET A 92 -12.75 15.09 18.52
N LEU A 93 -13.44 13.95 18.38
CA LEU A 93 -14.90 13.89 18.21
C LEU A 93 -15.55 12.90 19.20
N ALA A 94 -16.82 13.16 19.53
CA ALA A 94 -17.67 12.16 20.18
C ALA A 94 -17.79 10.90 19.29
N ALA A 95 -17.46 9.73 19.83
CA ALA A 95 -17.47 8.46 19.11
C ALA A 95 -18.66 7.58 19.50
N PHE A 96 -19.30 6.98 18.49
CA PHE A 96 -20.36 5.97 18.65
C PHE A 96 -19.81 4.58 18.32
N THR A 97 -19.91 3.65 19.27
CA THR A 97 -19.47 2.26 19.09
C THR A 97 -20.52 1.45 18.35
N THR A 98 -20.09 0.59 17.43
CA THR A 98 -20.97 -0.24 16.59
C THR A 98 -20.45 -1.66 16.39
N TRP A 99 -21.33 -2.56 15.96
CA TRP A 99 -20.96 -3.95 15.63
C TRP A 99 -20.28 -4.05 14.26
N ALA A 100 -19.33 -4.97 14.10
CA ALA A 100 -18.59 -5.17 12.85
C ALA A 100 -19.48 -5.41 11.59
N PRO A 101 -20.61 -6.13 11.63
CA PRO A 101 -21.50 -6.28 10.47
C PRO A 101 -22.14 -4.96 10.00
N VAL A 102 -22.31 -3.99 10.90
CA VAL A 102 -22.88 -2.67 10.56
C VAL A 102 -21.89 -1.90 9.69
N VAL A 103 -20.58 -2.02 9.93
CA VAL A 103 -19.52 -1.34 9.15
C VAL A 103 -19.61 -1.70 7.66
N GLN A 104 -19.89 -2.95 7.31
CA GLN A 104 -20.08 -3.35 5.91
C GLN A 104 -21.24 -2.60 5.23
N LYS A 105 -22.29 -2.26 5.98
CA LYS A 105 -23.41 -1.42 5.50
C LYS A 105 -23.01 0.05 5.41
N LEU A 106 -22.26 0.57 6.39
CA LEU A 106 -21.74 1.95 6.37
C LEU A 106 -20.81 2.18 5.18
N MET A 107 -19.91 1.24 4.88
CA MET A 107 -19.04 1.24 3.69
C MET A 107 -19.84 1.27 2.37
N GLY A 108 -21.04 0.69 2.35
CA GLY A 108 -22.00 0.80 1.25
C GLY A 108 -22.67 2.17 1.12
N GLY A 109 -22.44 3.09 2.06
CA GLY A 109 -23.05 4.41 2.12
C GLY A 109 -24.36 4.47 2.90
N ALA A 110 -24.66 3.44 3.70
CA ALA A 110 -25.80 3.48 4.62
C ALA A 110 -25.51 4.38 5.83
N ASP A 111 -26.58 4.92 6.42
CA ASP A 111 -26.54 5.66 7.66
C ASP A 111 -26.50 4.75 8.90
N LEU A 112 -26.03 5.29 10.02
CA LEU A 112 -26.03 4.56 11.28
C LEU A 112 -27.41 4.63 11.95
N MET A 113 -28.13 3.52 11.88
CA MET A 113 -29.38 3.31 12.61
C MET A 113 -29.09 3.03 14.09
N LEU A 114 -29.89 3.61 14.99
CA LEU A 114 -29.71 3.50 16.44
C LEU A 114 -29.66 2.05 16.98
N PRO A 115 -30.40 1.05 16.44
CA PRO A 115 -30.26 -0.34 16.88
C PRO A 115 -28.87 -0.96 16.62
N GLY A 116 -28.07 -0.36 15.72
CA GLY A 116 -26.69 -0.80 15.45
C GLY A 116 -25.64 -0.19 16.38
N VAL A 117 -26.04 0.72 17.27
CA VAL A 117 -25.17 1.39 18.24
C VAL A 117 -25.07 0.55 19.51
N VAL A 118 -23.84 0.25 19.91
CA VAL A 118 -23.53 -0.36 21.21
C VAL A 118 -23.43 0.75 22.25
N VAL A 119 -24.27 0.66 23.28
CA VAL A 119 -24.22 1.58 24.42
C VAL A 119 -23.25 1.00 25.45
N SER A 120 -22.07 1.62 25.57
CA SER A 120 -21.08 1.26 26.59
C SER A 120 -21.61 1.52 28.01
N SER A 121 -20.95 0.94 29.02
CA SER A 121 -21.25 1.17 30.45
C SER A 121 -21.16 2.66 30.86
N ALA A 122 -20.33 3.45 30.18
CA ALA A 122 -20.25 4.91 30.32
C ALA A 122 -21.44 5.67 29.70
N GLY A 123 -22.34 4.98 28.99
CA GLY A 123 -23.49 5.55 28.29
C GLY A 123 -23.18 6.07 26.88
N LEU A 124 -24.20 6.66 26.24
CA LEU A 124 -24.05 7.38 24.97
C LEU A 124 -23.37 8.74 25.21
N PRO A 125 -22.44 9.18 24.34
CA PRO A 125 -21.84 10.51 24.43
C PRO A 125 -22.92 11.59 24.34
N ASP A 126 -22.71 12.76 24.95
CA ASP A 126 -23.66 13.86 24.89
C ASP A 126 -23.42 14.71 23.64
N VAL A 127 -24.33 14.61 22.66
CA VAL A 127 -24.26 15.33 21.38
C VAL A 127 -25.61 15.93 21.02
N LYS A 128 -25.57 17.07 20.33
CA LYS A 128 -26.75 17.75 19.79
C LYS A 128 -26.94 17.35 18.32
N LYS A 129 -28.18 17.53 17.84
CA LYS A 129 -28.49 17.35 16.43
C LYS A 129 -27.66 18.32 15.58
N GLY A 130 -26.91 17.79 14.63
CA GLY A 130 -26.00 18.53 13.75
C GLY A 130 -24.52 18.47 14.15
N ASP A 131 -24.19 18.01 15.36
CA ASP A 131 -22.80 17.90 15.82
C ASP A 131 -22.03 16.86 15.00
N CYS A 132 -20.73 17.10 14.81
CA CYS A 132 -19.81 16.15 14.17
C CYS A 132 -19.52 14.97 15.11
N CYS A 133 -19.64 13.75 14.61
CA CYS A 133 -19.34 12.55 15.40
C CYS A 133 -18.56 11.51 14.60
N ALA A 134 -17.76 10.73 15.32
CA ALA A 134 -17.06 9.56 14.82
C ALA A 134 -17.88 8.28 15.06
N VAL A 135 -17.61 7.24 14.28
CA VAL A 135 -18.10 5.87 14.52
C VAL A 135 -16.91 4.94 14.63
N ASN A 136 -16.85 4.13 15.67
CA ASN A 136 -15.83 3.09 15.84
C ASN A 136 -16.50 1.72 16.08
N ILE A 137 -15.69 0.68 16.31
CA ILE A 137 -16.14 -0.70 16.49
C ILE A 137 -15.78 -1.24 17.86
N VAL A 138 -16.56 -2.19 18.37
CA VAL A 138 -16.33 -2.82 19.68
C VAL A 138 -14.89 -3.37 19.82
N SER A 139 -14.27 -3.83 18.73
CA SER A 139 -12.93 -4.41 18.73
C SER A 139 -11.76 -3.43 18.50
N ASN A 140 -12.02 -2.16 18.16
CA ASN A 140 -10.99 -1.18 17.81
C ASN A 140 -11.51 0.26 17.98
N ARG A 141 -10.80 1.06 18.77
CA ARG A 141 -11.14 2.46 19.04
C ARG A 141 -11.02 3.35 17.80
N ALA A 142 -10.23 2.96 16.80
CA ALA A 142 -9.99 3.73 15.58
C ALA A 142 -11.30 3.99 14.79
N PRO A 143 -11.65 5.26 14.49
CA PRO A 143 -12.87 5.58 13.77
C PRO A 143 -12.92 5.00 12.34
N VAL A 144 -13.99 4.25 12.05
CA VAL A 144 -14.30 3.68 10.73
C VAL A 144 -15.17 4.58 9.87
N ALA A 145 -15.88 5.54 10.47
CA ALA A 145 -16.70 6.52 9.75
C ALA A 145 -16.82 7.86 10.50
N VAL A 146 -17.20 8.90 9.76
CA VAL A 146 -17.44 10.27 10.22
C VAL A 146 -18.80 10.74 9.70
N GLY A 147 -19.57 11.38 10.56
CA GLY A 147 -20.92 11.83 10.24
C GLY A 147 -21.43 12.97 11.12
N THR A 148 -22.71 13.29 10.98
CA THR A 148 -23.42 14.25 11.84
C THR A 148 -24.57 13.60 12.60
N ALA A 149 -24.78 14.02 13.86
CA ALA A 149 -25.89 13.54 14.67
C ALA A 149 -27.25 13.96 14.07
N ALA A 150 -28.08 12.98 13.72
CA ALA A 150 -29.43 13.23 13.17
C ALA A 150 -30.46 13.56 14.27
N MET A 151 -30.18 13.14 15.50
CA MET A 151 -30.97 13.34 16.72
C MET A 151 -30.04 13.77 17.87
N SER A 152 -30.57 14.33 18.95
CA SER A 152 -29.76 14.58 20.17
C SER A 152 -29.66 13.32 21.03
N SER A 153 -28.65 13.23 21.91
CA SER A 153 -28.47 12.07 22.79
C SER A 153 -29.65 11.85 23.75
N SER A 154 -30.38 12.90 24.14
CA SER A 154 -31.64 12.79 24.88
C SER A 154 -32.75 12.17 24.03
N ASP A 155 -32.85 12.53 22.76
CA ASP A 155 -33.88 12.01 21.85
C ASP A 155 -33.60 10.55 21.47
N MET A 156 -32.32 10.18 21.26
CA MET A 156 -31.90 8.80 20.99
C MET A 156 -32.29 7.84 22.13
N ARG A 157 -32.10 8.28 23.38
CA ARG A 157 -32.53 7.53 24.58
C ARG A 157 -34.06 7.50 24.68
N SER A 158 -34.72 8.63 24.45
CA SER A 158 -36.19 8.75 24.56
C SER A 158 -36.94 7.98 23.48
N SER A 159 -36.37 7.80 22.29
CA SER A 159 -36.93 6.98 21.20
C SER A 159 -36.71 5.48 21.41
N GLY A 160 -36.04 5.07 22.49
CA GLY A 160 -35.69 3.67 22.75
C GLY A 160 -34.73 3.09 21.72
N MET A 161 -33.75 3.89 21.27
CA MET A 161 -32.75 3.51 20.26
C MET A 161 -33.37 3.09 18.91
N LYS A 162 -34.44 3.77 18.47
CA LYS A 162 -35.10 3.52 17.17
C LYS A 162 -34.98 4.70 16.21
N GLY A 163 -34.71 4.39 14.94
CA GLY A 163 -34.55 5.37 13.85
C GLY A 163 -33.09 5.63 13.46
N LYS A 164 -32.88 6.67 12.65
CA LYS A 164 -31.55 7.10 12.18
C LYS A 164 -30.84 7.93 13.26
N GLY A 165 -29.68 7.45 13.71
CA GLY A 165 -28.87 8.11 14.74
C GLY A 165 -27.84 9.07 14.15
N LEU A 166 -27.04 8.59 13.19
CA LEU A 166 -25.99 9.37 12.52
C LEU A 166 -26.19 9.41 11.01
N ASN A 167 -26.00 10.57 10.41
CA ASN A 167 -25.90 10.78 8.96
C ASN A 167 -24.45 10.59 8.51
N VAL A 168 -24.15 9.58 7.70
CA VAL A 168 -22.76 9.17 7.43
C VAL A 168 -22.18 9.88 6.20
N LEU A 169 -21.17 10.71 6.45
CA LEU A 169 -20.55 11.56 5.43
C LEU A 169 -19.36 10.84 4.78
N HIS A 170 -18.45 10.28 5.56
CA HIS A 170 -17.20 9.69 5.10
C HIS A 170 -16.92 8.37 5.83
N THR A 171 -16.40 7.36 5.11
CA THR A 171 -16.10 6.04 5.69
C THR A 171 -14.73 5.52 5.23
N TYR A 172 -14.17 4.60 6.02
CA TYR A 172 -13.11 3.71 5.58
C TYR A 172 -13.52 3.01 4.26
N MET A 173 -12.55 2.84 3.36
CA MET A 173 -12.72 2.31 2.00
C MET A 173 -13.63 3.11 1.04
N ASP A 174 -14.07 4.32 1.40
CA ASP A 174 -14.73 5.20 0.42
C ASP A 174 -13.74 5.87 -0.55
N GLN A 175 -14.24 6.64 -1.52
CA GLN A 175 -13.39 7.28 -2.53
C GLN A 175 -12.52 8.41 -1.98
N LEU A 176 -12.85 8.99 -0.82
CA LEU A 176 -12.03 10.00 -0.16
C LEU A 176 -10.89 9.34 0.62
N TRP A 177 -11.14 8.18 1.25
CA TRP A 177 -10.07 7.33 1.77
C TRP A 177 -9.17 6.85 0.62
N ALA A 178 -9.74 6.36 -0.48
CA ALA A 178 -9.00 5.87 -1.65
C ALA A 178 -8.20 6.94 -2.41
N PHE A 179 -8.45 8.23 -2.14
CA PHE A 179 -7.70 9.37 -2.66
C PHE A 179 -6.39 9.66 -1.88
N GLY A 180 -6.32 9.27 -0.61
CA GLY A 180 -5.09 9.32 0.21
C GLY A 180 -4.21 8.10 0.05
N ASP A 181 -3.33 7.86 1.02
CA ASP A 181 -2.31 6.78 0.97
C ASP A 181 -2.86 5.36 1.16
N LYS A 182 -4.17 5.19 1.32
CA LYS A 182 -4.87 3.89 1.45
C LYS A 182 -4.38 3.04 2.63
N THR A 183 -3.91 3.69 3.70
CA THR A 183 -3.51 3.01 4.93
C THR A 183 -4.71 2.36 5.62
N ALA A 184 -4.48 1.18 6.21
CA ALA A 184 -5.48 0.49 7.02
C ALA A 184 -5.66 1.21 8.39
N PRO A 185 -6.83 1.11 9.04
CA PRO A 185 -7.02 1.68 10.37
C PRO A 185 -6.04 1.05 11.37
N PRO A 186 -5.34 1.85 12.19
CA PRO A 186 -4.48 1.31 13.24
C PRO A 186 -5.31 0.54 14.26
N ILE A 187 -4.72 -0.47 14.89
CA ILE A 187 -5.37 -1.20 15.99
C ILE A 187 -5.11 -0.40 17.27
N ILE A 188 -6.10 0.40 17.68
CA ILE A 188 -6.07 1.12 18.94
C ILE A 188 -6.85 0.28 19.97
N PRO A 189 -6.17 -0.32 20.96
CA PRO A 189 -6.82 -1.21 21.92
C PRO A 189 -7.87 -0.46 22.75
N VAL A 190 -9.02 -1.09 22.96
CA VAL A 190 -10.08 -0.57 23.82
C VAL A 190 -9.71 -0.87 25.27
N THR A 191 -9.45 0.15 26.07
CA THR A 191 -9.02 0.03 27.47
C THR A 191 -10.14 -0.30 28.46
N ASP A 192 -11.40 -0.37 28.01
CA ASP A 192 -12.55 -0.69 28.86
C ASP A 192 -12.78 -2.21 28.98
N THR A 193 -12.38 -2.76 30.13
CA THR A 193 -12.61 -4.16 30.48
C THR A 193 -14.04 -4.36 31.01
N SER A 194 -15.04 -4.42 30.13
CA SER A 194 -16.34 -5.12 30.36
C SER A 194 -17.34 -4.92 29.21
N VAL A 195 -17.24 -5.72 28.15
CA VAL A 195 -18.34 -5.89 27.19
C VAL A 195 -19.08 -7.17 27.54
N GLN A 196 -20.32 -7.05 28.03
CA GLN A 196 -21.22 -8.20 28.14
C GLN A 196 -21.68 -8.57 26.73
N ALA A 197 -21.17 -9.69 26.22
CA ALA A 197 -21.81 -10.39 25.12
C ALA A 197 -23.02 -11.17 25.69
N ASP A 198 -24.20 -10.89 25.15
CA ASP A 198 -25.30 -11.85 24.95
C ASP A 198 -26.45 -11.12 24.24
N GLY A 199 -26.92 -11.64 23.10
CA GLY A 199 -27.93 -10.97 22.30
C GLY A 199 -27.92 -11.35 20.82
N GLU A 200 -28.05 -12.64 20.51
CA GLU A 200 -28.52 -13.04 19.18
C GLU A 200 -29.91 -12.45 18.95
N MET A 201 -30.15 -11.83 17.79
CA MET A 201 -31.51 -11.58 17.32
C MET A 201 -31.62 -11.87 15.83
N ASP A 202 -32.58 -12.74 15.54
CA ASP A 202 -32.87 -13.38 14.28
C ASP A 202 -33.30 -12.40 13.17
N GLY A 203 -33.24 -12.86 11.92
CA GLY A 203 -33.47 -12.02 10.74
C GLY A 203 -34.96 -11.69 10.48
N VAL A 204 -35.20 -10.50 9.89
CA VAL A 204 -36.45 -10.18 9.19
C VAL A 204 -36.14 -9.44 7.89
N GLU A 205 -36.84 -9.81 6.82
CA GLU A 205 -36.70 -9.35 5.44
C GLU A 205 -37.48 -8.06 5.11
N CYS A 206 -37.10 -7.48 3.96
CA CYS A 206 -37.90 -6.65 3.03
C CYS A 206 -38.37 -5.23 3.44
N GLY A 207 -38.40 -4.36 2.43
CA GLY A 207 -38.94 -2.99 2.51
C GLY A 207 -38.22 -2.02 1.57
N GLU A 208 -38.40 -2.17 0.25
CA GLU A 208 -38.06 -1.12 -0.74
C GLU A 208 -39.18 -0.05 -0.71
N GLU A 209 -38.85 1.24 -0.81
CA GLU A 209 -39.69 2.25 -1.50
C GLU A 209 -38.95 3.62 -1.62
N GLU A 210 -38.51 3.89 -2.85
CA GLU A 210 -38.53 5.12 -3.68
C GLU A 210 -38.26 6.56 -3.14
N GLU A 211 -37.98 7.44 -4.12
CA GLU A 211 -37.47 8.80 -4.00
C GLU A 211 -38.57 9.86 -3.75
N GLU A 212 -38.19 11.05 -3.29
CA GLU A 212 -38.77 12.31 -3.79
C GLU A 212 -37.76 13.47 -3.66
N VAL A 213 -37.85 14.47 -4.54
CA VAL A 213 -36.83 15.51 -4.77
C VAL A 213 -37.48 16.87 -4.95
N MET A 214 -37.00 17.90 -4.22
CA MET A 214 -37.04 19.34 -4.59
C MET A 214 -36.21 20.17 -3.59
N LYS A 215 -35.66 21.37 -3.87
CA LYS A 215 -35.16 22.08 -5.07
C LYS A 215 -34.88 23.54 -4.64
N ASN A 216 -34.09 24.26 -5.45
CA ASN A 216 -33.97 25.74 -5.54
C ASN A 216 -33.15 26.47 -4.43
N GLU A 217 -32.01 27.10 -4.75
CA GLU A 217 -31.79 28.44 -5.40
C GLU A 217 -31.88 29.59 -4.37
N GLY A 218 -31.03 30.62 -4.34
CA GLY A 218 -29.82 30.96 -5.13
C GLY A 218 -29.29 32.36 -4.72
N GLU A 219 -28.15 32.80 -5.30
CA GLU A 219 -27.79 34.22 -5.60
C GLU A 219 -27.66 35.26 -4.43
N ASP A 220 -26.88 36.36 -4.47
CA ASP A 220 -25.79 36.82 -5.36
C ASP A 220 -24.93 37.96 -4.73
N SER A 221 -23.87 38.40 -5.43
CA SER A 221 -23.31 39.79 -5.48
C SER A 221 -22.74 40.51 -4.22
N GLU A 222 -21.93 41.59 -4.30
CA GLU A 222 -20.91 42.07 -5.29
C GLU A 222 -20.08 43.24 -4.69
N GLY A 223 -18.89 43.53 -5.26
CA GLY A 223 -18.21 44.85 -5.22
C GLY A 223 -17.48 45.31 -3.93
N GLN A 224 -16.61 46.34 -3.94
CA GLN A 224 -15.92 47.03 -5.05
C GLN A 224 -14.80 47.97 -4.52
N ASN A 225 -13.75 48.25 -5.34
CA ASN A 225 -12.82 49.42 -5.31
C ASN A 225 -11.88 49.62 -4.10
N GLY A 226 -10.67 50.22 -4.22
CA GLY A 226 -9.93 50.73 -5.39
C GLY A 226 -8.70 51.60 -4.99
N SER A 227 -7.93 52.10 -5.98
CA SER A 227 -6.86 53.14 -5.86
C SER A 227 -5.55 52.75 -5.14
N GLU A 228 -4.33 53.21 -5.46
CA GLU A 228 -3.55 53.62 -6.66
C GLU A 228 -2.17 54.15 -6.15
N ILE A 229 -1.31 54.74 -7.02
CA ILE A 229 0.01 55.39 -6.74
C ILE A 229 1.19 54.38 -6.69
N ALA A 230 2.09 54.21 -7.69
CA ALA A 230 3.02 55.14 -8.40
C ALA A 230 4.26 55.52 -7.56
N ALA A 231 5.52 55.59 -8.04
CA ALA A 231 6.16 55.27 -9.34
C ALA A 231 7.72 55.24 -9.16
N VAL A 232 8.45 55.26 -10.28
CA VAL A 232 9.89 55.66 -10.47
C VAL A 232 10.98 54.56 -10.50
N GLU A 233 11.21 54.06 -11.72
CA GLU A 233 12.47 54.04 -12.49
C GLU A 233 13.84 53.63 -11.87
N SER A 234 14.49 52.63 -12.50
CA SER A 234 15.74 52.75 -13.30
C SER A 234 16.38 51.35 -13.46
N SER A 235 16.40 50.71 -14.64
CA SER A 235 17.40 50.86 -15.73
C SER A 235 18.85 50.54 -15.27
N CYS A 236 19.65 49.64 -15.87
CA CYS A 236 19.50 48.78 -17.06
C CYS A 236 20.69 47.80 -17.22
N GLN A 237 20.52 46.71 -18.00
CA GLN A 237 21.55 45.90 -18.72
C GLN A 237 22.61 45.14 -17.87
N GLY A 238 23.07 43.92 -18.19
CA GLY A 238 22.66 42.93 -19.21
C GLY A 238 23.74 41.83 -19.40
N LEU A 239 23.34 40.56 -19.63
CA LEU A 239 24.08 39.43 -20.28
C LEU A 239 25.59 39.27 -19.93
N GLN A 240 26.07 38.27 -19.16
CA GLN A 240 26.28 36.84 -19.49
C GLN A 240 27.25 36.22 -18.43
N ASP A 241 27.41 34.91 -18.16
CA ASP A 241 26.65 33.67 -18.47
C ASP A 241 27.02 32.51 -17.50
N LEU A 242 26.33 31.36 -17.61
CA LEU A 242 26.59 29.99 -17.08
C LEU A 242 27.81 29.69 -16.16
N SER A 243 27.57 29.20 -14.93
CA SER A 243 27.95 27.82 -14.49
C SER A 243 27.54 27.50 -13.03
N LEU A 244 27.41 26.20 -12.72
CA LEU A 244 26.83 25.64 -11.49
C LEU A 244 27.81 25.49 -10.30
N SER A 245 27.20 25.27 -9.12
CA SER A 245 27.74 24.67 -7.88
C SER A 245 28.36 25.59 -6.81
N LYS A 246 27.60 25.79 -5.71
CA LYS A 246 28.00 25.79 -4.27
C LYS A 246 26.98 26.57 -3.42
N GLN A 247 26.10 25.89 -2.67
CA GLN A 247 25.51 26.41 -1.42
C GLN A 247 24.74 25.31 -0.65
N GLU A 248 25.47 24.31 -0.16
CA GLU A 248 25.00 23.36 0.87
C GLU A 248 26.13 23.19 1.90
N LYS A 249 26.29 24.20 2.76
CA LYS A 249 27.17 24.21 3.93
C LYS A 249 26.75 25.32 4.90
N GLU A 250 25.68 25.11 5.67
CA GLU A 250 25.43 25.93 6.89
C GLU A 250 24.38 25.36 7.87
N GLU A 251 23.77 24.18 7.65
CA GLU A 251 22.75 23.60 8.57
C GLU A 251 23.21 22.37 9.41
N GLU A 252 24.48 21.95 9.36
CA GLU A 252 25.00 20.83 10.19
C GLU A 252 25.40 21.23 11.64
N GLN A 253 25.03 22.42 12.12
CA GLN A 253 25.35 22.89 13.48
C GLN A 253 24.10 23.28 14.30
N ARG A 254 23.23 22.31 14.60
CA ARG A 254 22.19 22.47 15.66
C ARG A 254 21.51 21.20 16.22
N LEU A 255 22.09 20.02 16.03
CA LEU A 255 21.58 18.76 16.60
C LEU A 255 22.74 17.99 17.25
N HIS A 256 23.23 18.51 18.38
CA HIS A 256 24.25 17.84 19.20
C HIS A 256 24.11 18.18 20.69
N GLU A 257 22.87 18.15 21.18
CA GLU A 257 22.50 18.09 22.59
C GLU A 257 21.43 16.99 22.70
N GLU A 258 21.51 16.15 23.75
CA GLU A 258 20.71 14.93 23.99
C GLU A 258 21.07 13.68 23.15
N GLU A 259 22.15 12.99 23.55
CA GLU A 259 22.24 11.51 23.63
C GLU A 259 23.50 11.13 24.45
N GLU A 260 23.35 11.00 25.77
CA GLU A 260 24.34 10.40 26.68
C GLU A 260 23.91 8.97 27.08
N GLU A 261 24.88 8.16 27.53
CA GLU A 261 24.76 6.76 28.01
C GLU A 261 24.47 5.72 26.90
N VAL A 262 25.43 4.88 26.47
CA VAL A 262 26.30 4.03 27.28
C VAL A 262 27.74 4.01 26.75
N GLU A 263 28.71 4.39 27.59
CA GLU A 263 30.15 4.24 27.31
C GLU A 263 30.70 2.95 27.93
N GLU A 264 31.32 2.08 27.12
CA GLU A 264 32.48 1.30 27.58
C GLU A 264 33.74 2.08 27.19
N GLU A 265 34.62 2.37 28.16
CA GLU A 265 35.86 3.14 27.97
C GLU A 265 36.89 2.41 27.07
N ASP A 266 36.73 2.43 25.75
CA ASP A 266 37.80 1.99 24.84
C ASP A 266 38.88 3.06 24.72
N SER A 267 39.89 2.96 25.60
CA SER A 267 41.00 3.92 25.78
C SER A 267 41.99 4.03 24.59
N ARG A 268 41.54 3.73 23.37
CA ARG A 268 42.30 3.72 22.12
C ARG A 268 42.13 5.02 21.36
N SER A 269 43.13 5.40 20.57
CA SER A 269 43.01 6.57 19.70
C SER A 269 41.95 6.34 18.60
N PRO A 270 41.31 7.41 18.07
CA PRO A 270 40.33 7.27 16.98
C PRO A 270 40.88 6.60 15.71
N GLN A 271 42.21 6.56 15.53
CA GLN A 271 42.85 5.87 14.41
C GLN A 271 42.93 4.35 14.66
N GLU A 272 43.25 3.92 15.89
CA GLU A 272 43.30 2.50 16.28
C GLU A 272 41.91 1.87 16.32
N GLN A 273 40.88 2.63 16.71
CA GLN A 273 39.48 2.20 16.61
C GLN A 273 39.05 1.97 15.13
N MET A 274 39.51 2.81 14.20
CA MET A 274 39.23 2.62 12.76
C MET A 274 40.06 1.49 12.14
N ASP A 275 41.30 1.31 12.57
CA ASP A 275 42.17 0.22 12.10
C ASP A 275 41.69 -1.16 12.59
N SER A 276 41.24 -1.25 13.86
CA SER A 276 40.63 -2.47 14.40
C SER A 276 39.31 -2.82 13.71
N LEU A 277 38.43 -1.83 13.49
CA LEU A 277 37.20 -2.01 12.70
C LEU A 277 37.52 -2.48 11.26
N LEU A 278 38.49 -1.85 10.60
CA LEU A 278 38.92 -2.24 9.25
C LEU A 278 39.45 -3.69 9.19
N TYR A 279 40.25 -4.09 10.18
CA TYR A 279 40.77 -5.45 10.32
C TYR A 279 39.67 -6.48 10.61
N GLN A 280 38.70 -6.12 11.45
CA GLN A 280 37.54 -6.96 11.80
C GLN A 280 36.59 -7.17 10.61
N CYS A 281 36.23 -6.09 9.89
CA CYS A 281 35.45 -6.19 8.65
C CYS A 281 36.20 -7.01 7.58
N PHE A 282 37.53 -6.90 7.51
CA PHE A 282 38.36 -7.68 6.60
C PHE A 282 38.32 -9.19 6.92
N LEU A 283 38.50 -9.58 8.18
CA LEU A 283 38.41 -10.98 8.62
C LEU A 283 36.98 -11.54 8.44
N HIS A 284 35.94 -10.76 8.74
CA HIS A 284 34.55 -11.17 8.51
C HIS A 284 34.28 -11.39 7.01
N ALA A 285 34.66 -10.43 6.15
CA ALA A 285 34.49 -10.54 4.70
C ALA A 285 35.22 -11.76 4.12
N LEU A 286 36.46 -12.03 4.57
CA LEU A 286 37.21 -13.23 4.23
C LEU A 286 36.47 -14.52 4.65
N LYS A 287 35.94 -14.58 5.88
CA LYS A 287 35.34 -15.81 6.45
C LYS A 287 33.93 -16.11 5.93
N ALA A 288 33.08 -15.09 5.79
CA ALA A 288 31.65 -15.26 5.50
C ALA A 288 31.30 -15.18 4.01
N THR A 289 31.95 -14.27 3.26
CA THR A 289 31.47 -13.90 1.91
C THR A 289 32.35 -14.37 0.74
N LEU A 290 33.60 -14.74 1.01
CA LEU A 290 34.54 -15.15 -0.06
C LEU A 290 34.55 -16.66 -0.28
N LYS A 291 34.35 -17.06 -1.54
CA LYS A 291 34.50 -18.45 -2.00
C LYS A 291 35.83 -18.60 -2.75
N LYS A 292 36.52 -19.72 -2.55
CA LYS A 292 37.81 -20.03 -3.22
C LYS A 292 37.76 -19.97 -4.75
N SER A 293 36.57 -20.11 -5.33
CA SER A 293 36.30 -20.04 -6.78
C SER A 293 36.28 -18.63 -7.37
N GLU A 294 36.28 -17.57 -6.55
CA GLU A 294 36.13 -16.18 -7.02
C GLU A 294 37.47 -15.43 -7.19
N LEU A 295 38.59 -16.02 -6.77
CA LEU A 295 39.93 -15.44 -6.90
C LEU A 295 40.50 -15.65 -8.33
N PRO A 296 41.27 -14.69 -8.89
CA PRO A 296 41.75 -13.45 -8.29
C PRO A 296 40.73 -12.29 -8.35
N LEU A 297 40.62 -11.53 -7.26
CA LEU A 297 39.66 -10.40 -7.15
C LEU A 297 40.36 -9.04 -7.17
N LEU A 298 39.69 -8.05 -7.77
CA LEU A 298 40.16 -6.68 -7.78
C LEU A 298 39.93 -6.01 -6.41
N THR A 299 40.96 -5.34 -5.89
CA THR A 299 40.98 -4.67 -4.59
C THR A 299 39.77 -3.75 -4.36
N GLY A 300 39.34 -2.99 -5.38
CA GLY A 300 38.17 -2.10 -5.28
C GLY A 300 36.82 -2.82 -5.21
N THR A 301 36.69 -3.96 -5.91
CA THR A 301 35.47 -4.79 -5.88
C THR A 301 35.32 -5.48 -4.54
N PHE A 302 36.43 -6.01 -3.99
CA PHE A 302 36.42 -6.65 -2.68
C PHE A 302 35.99 -5.69 -1.57
N LEU A 303 36.55 -4.47 -1.53
CA LEU A 303 36.14 -3.45 -0.57
C LEU A 303 34.64 -3.13 -0.65
N ARG A 304 34.15 -2.76 -1.85
CA ARG A 304 32.77 -2.28 -2.02
C ARG A 304 31.72 -3.37 -1.84
N LYS A 305 31.97 -4.59 -2.34
CA LYS A 305 30.98 -5.67 -2.35
C LYS A 305 31.02 -6.54 -1.09
N HIS A 306 32.20 -6.76 -0.51
CA HIS A 306 32.37 -7.71 0.59
C HIS A 306 32.63 -7.02 1.93
N MET A 307 33.54 -6.05 2.00
CA MET A 307 33.85 -5.39 3.29
C MET A 307 32.77 -4.41 3.76
N VAL A 308 32.25 -3.57 2.86
CA VAL A 308 31.17 -2.61 3.23
C VAL A 308 29.87 -3.33 3.59
N SER A 309 29.53 -4.42 2.88
CA SER A 309 28.36 -5.25 3.19
C SER A 309 28.46 -6.01 4.51
N CYS A 310 29.66 -6.09 5.09
CA CYS A 310 29.92 -6.78 6.36
C CYS A 310 30.28 -5.79 7.47
N CYS A 311 29.77 -4.54 7.44
CA CYS A 311 30.01 -3.53 8.46
C CYS A 311 28.77 -3.38 9.37
N PRO A 312 28.91 -3.26 10.70
CA PRO A 312 27.77 -3.17 11.62
C PRO A 312 26.96 -1.88 11.42
N LYS A 313 25.67 -1.93 11.76
CA LYS A 313 24.74 -0.80 11.66
C LYS A 313 25.32 0.41 12.42
N GLY A 314 25.34 1.59 11.78
CA GLY A 314 25.82 2.84 12.37
C GLY A 314 27.33 3.15 12.24
N LYS A 315 28.18 2.25 11.72
CA LYS A 315 29.62 2.53 11.50
C LYS A 315 30.00 2.45 10.02
N HIS A 316 30.81 3.40 9.52
CA HIS A 316 31.28 3.45 8.12
C HIS A 316 32.80 3.26 8.00
N ILE A 317 33.26 2.50 7.00
CA ILE A 317 34.68 2.16 6.81
C ILE A 317 35.43 3.29 6.08
N ASP A 318 35.96 4.25 6.86
CA ASP A 318 36.75 5.38 6.34
C ASP A 318 38.26 5.08 6.27
N ILE A 319 38.72 4.48 5.16
CA ILE A 319 40.15 4.18 4.91
C ILE A 319 41.07 5.42 4.98
N LYS A 320 40.52 6.63 4.82
CA LYS A 320 41.29 7.89 4.98
C LYS A 320 41.58 8.25 6.45
N LYS A 321 40.75 7.78 7.39
CA LYS A 321 40.92 7.97 8.85
C LYS A 321 41.79 6.88 9.48
N SER A 322 41.93 5.74 8.80
CA SER A 322 42.83 4.64 9.16
C SER A 322 44.32 5.04 9.07
N SER A 323 45.21 4.43 9.86
CA SER A 323 46.66 4.75 9.85
C SER A 323 47.33 4.50 8.50
N TYR A 324 46.79 3.54 7.74
CA TYR A 324 47.27 3.14 6.42
C TYR A 324 47.02 4.19 5.33
N LYS A 325 45.97 5.04 5.46
CA LYS A 325 45.55 6.12 4.54
C LYS A 325 45.23 5.72 3.08
N LYS A 326 45.63 4.51 2.65
CA LYS A 326 45.40 3.90 1.34
C LYS A 326 45.19 2.39 1.52
N PHE A 327 44.18 1.84 0.86
CA PHE A 327 43.82 0.42 0.99
C PHE A 327 44.91 -0.53 0.49
N SER A 328 45.63 -0.17 -0.59
CA SER A 328 46.84 -0.91 -1.03
C SER A 328 47.91 -1.04 0.05
N LYS A 329 48.10 0.00 0.89
CA LYS A 329 49.08 -0.06 1.99
C LYS A 329 48.63 -1.01 3.09
N PHE A 330 47.34 -0.99 3.43
CA PHE A 330 46.73 -1.96 4.36
C PHE A 330 46.91 -3.41 3.86
N LEU A 331 46.57 -3.70 2.60
CA LEU A 331 46.72 -5.05 2.06
C LEU A 331 48.20 -5.50 2.01
N GLN A 332 49.14 -4.60 1.72
CA GLN A 332 50.58 -4.89 1.79
C GLN A 332 51.06 -5.17 3.22
N THR A 333 50.52 -4.49 4.23
CA THR A 333 50.75 -4.81 5.66
C THR A 333 50.16 -6.18 6.00
N MET A 334 48.92 -6.48 5.62
CA MET A 334 48.27 -7.77 5.86
C MET A 334 48.99 -8.96 5.17
N GLN A 335 49.65 -8.71 4.04
CA GLN A 335 50.53 -9.66 3.38
C GLN A 335 51.87 -9.86 4.11
N LYS A 336 52.52 -8.78 4.57
CA LYS A 336 53.87 -8.82 5.16
C LYS A 336 53.91 -9.23 6.63
N GLU A 337 53.00 -8.69 7.44
CA GLU A 337 53.04 -8.82 8.89
C GLU A 337 52.16 -9.97 9.37
N HIS A 338 50.99 -10.17 8.74
CA HIS A 338 50.04 -11.21 9.14
C HIS A 338 50.03 -12.45 8.23
N SER A 339 50.67 -12.40 7.05
CA SER A 339 50.64 -13.48 6.03
C SER A 339 49.21 -13.98 5.71
N LEU A 340 48.22 -13.09 5.66
CA LEU A 340 46.81 -13.47 5.45
C LEU A 340 46.43 -13.58 3.97
N VAL A 341 47.01 -12.73 3.12
CA VAL A 341 46.67 -12.61 1.69
C VAL A 341 47.91 -12.40 0.83
N GLN A 342 47.88 -12.90 -0.40
CA GLN A 342 48.86 -12.56 -1.43
C GLN A 342 48.26 -11.57 -2.42
N VAL A 343 48.89 -10.40 -2.56
CA VAL A 343 48.52 -9.35 -3.50
C VAL A 343 49.50 -9.35 -4.68
N LYS A 344 48.99 -9.21 -5.90
CA LYS A 344 49.78 -9.00 -7.12
C LYS A 344 49.13 -7.93 -7.99
N GLU A 345 49.94 -7.08 -8.63
CA GLU A 345 49.48 -6.11 -9.63
C GLU A 345 49.23 -6.83 -10.96
N LEU A 346 47.99 -7.28 -11.18
CA LEU A 346 47.60 -7.98 -12.43
C LEU A 346 47.28 -7.01 -13.58
N SER A 347 47.02 -5.74 -13.28
CA SER A 347 46.73 -4.68 -14.23
C SER A 347 47.42 -3.39 -13.80
N LYS A 348 48.05 -2.67 -14.73
CA LYS A 348 48.85 -1.46 -14.44
C LYS A 348 48.09 -0.48 -13.53
N GLY A 349 48.60 -0.27 -12.33
CA GLY A 349 48.08 0.65 -11.32
C GLY A 349 46.99 0.09 -10.39
N VAL A 350 46.61 -1.19 -10.48
CA VAL A 350 45.60 -1.77 -9.57
C VAL A 350 46.00 -3.15 -9.04
N ASP A 351 46.10 -3.23 -7.71
CA ASP A 351 46.34 -4.44 -6.94
C ASP A 351 45.18 -5.44 -7.03
N SER A 352 45.49 -6.74 -7.06
CA SER A 352 44.51 -7.83 -7.00
C SER A 352 44.91 -8.85 -5.93
N ILE A 353 43.93 -9.34 -5.17
CA ILE A 353 44.10 -10.41 -4.18
C ILE A 353 44.02 -11.74 -4.94
N VAL A 354 45.12 -12.48 -4.95
CA VAL A 354 45.26 -13.70 -5.75
C VAL A 354 45.05 -14.96 -4.92
N GLU A 355 45.58 -14.98 -3.69
CA GLU A 355 45.43 -16.11 -2.76
C GLU A 355 45.19 -15.60 -1.33
N VAL A 356 44.52 -16.41 -0.51
CA VAL A 356 44.21 -16.14 0.90
C VAL A 356 44.62 -17.38 1.70
N ASP A 357 45.37 -17.23 2.79
CA ASP A 357 45.75 -18.37 3.64
C ASP A 357 44.70 -18.68 4.71
N TRP A 358 43.73 -19.50 4.32
CA TRP A 358 42.67 -20.05 5.16
C TRP A 358 43.15 -20.91 6.35
N LYS A 359 44.45 -21.23 6.46
CA LYS A 359 45.00 -21.99 7.59
C LYS A 359 45.52 -21.10 8.73
N ASN A 360 45.62 -19.80 8.51
CA ASN A 360 46.15 -18.84 9.47
C ASN A 360 45.33 -18.80 10.77
N SER A 361 46.03 -18.68 11.91
CA SER A 361 45.42 -18.68 13.25
C SER A 361 44.35 -17.60 13.39
N ALA A 362 44.60 -16.39 12.88
CA ALA A 362 43.70 -15.25 13.04
C ALA A 362 42.33 -15.43 12.36
N ILE A 363 42.25 -16.17 11.25
CA ILE A 363 40.96 -16.47 10.58
C ILE A 363 40.21 -17.58 11.33
N ARG A 364 40.94 -18.51 11.97
CA ARG A 364 40.37 -19.63 12.73
C ARG A 364 39.88 -19.22 14.12
N SER A 365 40.58 -18.30 14.79
CA SER A 365 40.21 -17.78 16.10
C SER A 365 39.17 -16.65 16.05
N PHE A 366 38.84 -16.15 14.85
CA PHE A 366 37.83 -15.10 14.70
C PHE A 366 36.41 -15.67 14.88
N CYS A 367 35.77 -15.32 15.99
CA CYS A 367 34.32 -15.44 16.15
C CYS A 367 33.65 -14.13 15.75
N VAL A 368 32.48 -14.22 15.11
CA VAL A 368 31.64 -13.06 14.80
C VAL A 368 30.99 -12.62 16.11
N PRO A 369 31.12 -11.34 16.56
CA PRO A 369 30.40 -10.86 17.74
C PRO A 369 28.89 -10.82 17.52
N GLU A 370 28.10 -10.91 18.60
CA GLU A 370 26.63 -10.94 18.51
C GLU A 370 26.03 -9.65 17.92
N ASP A 371 26.69 -8.49 18.07
CA ASP A 371 26.28 -7.22 17.44
C ASP A 371 26.46 -7.17 15.91
N TRP A 372 26.90 -8.28 15.32
CA TRP A 372 27.32 -8.40 13.92
C TRP A 372 26.53 -9.50 13.20
N GLU A 373 25.23 -9.57 13.47
CA GLU A 373 24.32 -10.38 12.67
C GLU A 373 24.44 -9.99 11.19
N PRO A 374 24.59 -10.96 10.27
CA PRO A 374 24.39 -10.67 8.87
C PRO A 374 22.94 -10.21 8.68
N SER A 375 22.71 -9.25 7.80
CA SER A 375 21.36 -8.89 7.40
C SER A 375 20.69 -10.07 6.69
N GLU A 376 19.98 -10.92 7.45
CA GLU A 376 18.72 -11.47 6.95
C GLU A 376 17.82 -10.28 6.59
N GLU A 377 16.95 -10.47 5.59
CA GLU A 377 16.15 -9.41 4.96
C GLU A 377 15.04 -8.89 5.91
N SER A 378 15.46 -8.19 6.96
CA SER A 378 14.63 -7.43 7.92
C SER A 378 14.56 -5.98 7.45
N GLY A 379 13.56 -5.70 6.60
CA GLY A 379 13.37 -4.38 6.03
C GLY A 379 12.66 -3.40 6.97
N GLU A 380 13.40 -2.39 7.43
CA GLU A 380 12.88 -1.12 7.95
C GLU A 380 13.65 0.00 7.22
N GLN A 381 13.12 0.52 6.12
CA GLN A 381 12.35 1.78 6.06
C GLN A 381 13.09 3.01 6.62
N GLY A 382 13.81 3.67 5.72
CA GLY A 382 14.47 4.96 5.91
C GLY A 382 14.94 5.55 4.58
N GLU A 383 14.05 6.27 3.90
CA GLU A 383 14.33 7.22 2.80
C GLU A 383 15.26 6.79 1.64
N SER A 384 14.87 5.75 0.89
CA SER A 384 14.60 5.87 -0.56
C SER A 384 14.12 4.54 -1.11
N CYS A 385 12.82 4.26 -1.01
CA CYS A 385 12.26 3.01 -1.52
C CYS A 385 12.30 2.95 -3.05
N GLU A 386 13.34 2.34 -3.61
CA GLU A 386 13.18 1.56 -4.84
C GLU A 386 12.22 0.41 -4.51
N VAL A 387 10.92 0.64 -4.75
CA VAL A 387 9.90 -0.40 -4.62
C VAL A 387 10.25 -1.50 -5.62
N VAL A 388 10.81 -2.61 -5.11
CA VAL A 388 11.11 -3.80 -5.92
C VAL A 388 9.81 -4.25 -6.57
N TYR A 389 9.74 -4.12 -7.90
CA TYR A 389 8.52 -4.42 -8.63
C TYR A 389 8.28 -5.93 -8.63
N HIS A 390 7.35 -6.37 -7.79
CA HIS A 390 6.81 -7.72 -7.82
C HIS A 390 5.73 -7.78 -8.92
N PRO A 391 5.93 -8.59 -9.98
CA PRO A 391 4.94 -8.71 -11.06
C PRO A 391 3.65 -9.37 -10.53
N PRO A 392 2.47 -9.01 -11.07
CA PRO A 392 1.22 -9.68 -10.72
C PRO A 392 1.23 -11.14 -11.20
N GLU A 393 0.70 -12.04 -10.37
CA GLU A 393 0.49 -13.42 -10.76
C GLU A 393 -0.82 -13.54 -11.56
N ILE A 394 -0.76 -14.24 -12.70
CA ILE A 394 -1.88 -14.41 -13.62
C ILE A 394 -2.20 -15.89 -13.75
N THR A 395 -3.29 -16.35 -13.12
CA THR A 395 -3.71 -17.75 -13.14
C THR A 395 -4.86 -17.94 -14.13
N PRO A 396 -4.75 -18.83 -15.13
CA PRO A 396 -5.86 -19.13 -16.04
C PRO A 396 -6.92 -19.99 -15.36
N LEU A 397 -8.19 -19.60 -15.49
CA LEU A 397 -9.34 -20.26 -14.87
C LEU A 397 -10.43 -20.56 -15.90
N TYR A 398 -11.33 -21.48 -15.54
CA TYR A 398 -12.36 -22.00 -16.44
C TYR A 398 -13.74 -21.90 -15.76
N GLY A 399 -14.63 -21.10 -16.34
CA GLY A 399 -16.00 -20.94 -15.91
C GLY A 399 -16.93 -22.04 -16.45
N VAL A 400 -17.74 -22.64 -15.59
CA VAL A 400 -18.72 -23.67 -15.98
C VAL A 400 -19.81 -23.07 -16.88
N THR A 401 -19.86 -23.52 -18.14
CA THR A 401 -20.86 -23.10 -19.13
C THR A 401 -22.15 -23.90 -19.00
N ALA A 402 -23.27 -23.33 -19.45
CA ALA A 402 -24.59 -23.98 -19.36
C ALA A 402 -24.66 -25.33 -20.11
N ARG A 403 -23.89 -25.51 -21.19
CA ARG A 403 -23.79 -26.78 -21.92
C ARG A 403 -23.14 -27.87 -21.07
N LEU A 404 -22.10 -27.55 -20.32
CA LEU A 404 -21.35 -28.51 -19.52
C LEU A 404 -21.97 -28.78 -18.14
N GLN A 405 -22.95 -27.97 -17.73
CA GLN A 405 -23.63 -28.08 -16.43
C GLN A 405 -24.04 -29.52 -16.03
N PRO A 406 -24.52 -30.42 -16.93
CA PRO A 406 -24.79 -31.82 -16.59
C PRO A 406 -23.60 -32.59 -16.00
N LEU A 407 -22.38 -32.33 -16.47
CA LEU A 407 -21.14 -32.97 -15.98
C LEU A 407 -20.70 -32.47 -14.59
N PHE A 408 -21.27 -31.37 -14.12
CA PHE A 408 -20.92 -30.71 -12.86
C PHE A 408 -22.04 -30.77 -11.79
N GLN A 409 -23.16 -31.46 -12.07
CA GLN A 409 -24.28 -31.60 -11.13
C GLN A 409 -23.83 -32.27 -9.82
N ASP A 410 -23.03 -33.32 -9.94
CA ASP A 410 -22.52 -34.16 -8.85
C ASP A 410 -21.57 -33.44 -7.88
N THR A 411 -21.05 -32.26 -8.25
CA THR A 411 -20.05 -31.51 -7.47
C THR A 411 -20.59 -30.19 -6.92
N HIS A 412 -21.91 -29.99 -6.98
CA HIS A 412 -22.61 -28.75 -6.57
C HIS A 412 -22.16 -27.47 -7.29
N GLN A 413 -21.34 -27.57 -8.35
CA GLN A 413 -20.83 -26.42 -9.09
C GLN A 413 -21.91 -25.84 -10.02
N LYS A 414 -22.39 -24.64 -9.69
CA LYS A 414 -23.43 -23.95 -10.46
C LYS A 414 -22.87 -23.28 -11.72
N LYS A 415 -23.73 -22.96 -12.69
CA LYS A 415 -23.38 -22.17 -13.89
C LYS A 415 -22.66 -20.89 -13.48
N GLY A 416 -21.47 -20.65 -14.05
CA GLY A 416 -20.63 -19.50 -13.73
C GLY A 416 -19.69 -19.68 -12.54
N ALA A 417 -19.69 -20.84 -11.86
CA ALA A 417 -18.59 -21.23 -10.98
C ALA A 417 -17.28 -21.27 -11.75
N VAL A 418 -16.18 -20.87 -11.11
CA VAL A 418 -14.86 -20.70 -11.72
C VAL A 418 -13.90 -21.71 -11.10
N LEU A 419 -13.22 -22.49 -11.94
CA LEU A 419 -12.41 -23.65 -11.55
C LEU A 419 -11.02 -23.60 -12.18
N GLN A 420 -10.02 -24.21 -11.52
CA GLN A 420 -8.71 -24.47 -12.09
C GLN A 420 -8.72 -25.68 -13.02
N ALA A 421 -7.75 -25.73 -13.95
CA ALA A 421 -7.61 -26.85 -14.89
C ALA A 421 -7.26 -28.20 -14.21
N SER A 422 -6.74 -28.16 -12.98
CA SER A 422 -6.53 -29.33 -12.11
C SER A 422 -7.86 -29.88 -11.61
N GLU A 423 -8.69 -29.03 -11.00
CA GLU A 423 -10.01 -29.35 -10.47
C GLU A 423 -10.94 -29.92 -11.56
N VAL A 424 -10.99 -29.28 -12.74
CA VAL A 424 -11.77 -29.77 -13.88
C VAL A 424 -11.33 -31.18 -14.29
N ARG A 425 -10.03 -31.48 -14.33
CA ARG A 425 -9.54 -32.83 -14.65
C ARG A 425 -9.95 -33.85 -13.60
N THR A 426 -9.89 -33.51 -12.32
CA THR A 426 -10.35 -34.39 -11.22
C THR A 426 -11.85 -34.68 -11.36
N ILE A 427 -12.68 -33.65 -11.52
CA ILE A 427 -14.14 -33.78 -11.64
C ILE A 427 -14.53 -34.67 -12.84
N ILE A 428 -13.93 -34.43 -14.01
CA ILE A 428 -14.19 -35.26 -15.20
C ILE A 428 -13.68 -36.69 -15.03
N THR A 429 -12.54 -36.89 -14.35
CA THR A 429 -12.00 -38.23 -14.04
C THR A 429 -12.94 -39.00 -13.14
N ASP A 430 -13.49 -38.37 -12.11
CA ASP A 430 -14.38 -39.02 -11.16
C ASP A 430 -15.76 -39.29 -11.77
N TYR A 431 -16.26 -38.39 -12.63
CA TYR A 431 -17.46 -38.63 -13.44
C TYR A 431 -17.29 -39.84 -14.37
N VAL A 432 -16.16 -39.94 -15.09
CA VAL A 432 -15.86 -41.08 -16.00
C VAL A 432 -15.74 -42.40 -15.23
N LYS A 433 -15.09 -42.40 -14.06
CA LYS A 433 -15.02 -43.58 -13.19
C LYS A 433 -16.38 -44.01 -12.65
N ARG A 434 -17.19 -43.05 -12.17
CA ARG A 434 -18.52 -43.30 -11.56
C ARG A 434 -19.51 -43.89 -12.55
N ASN A 435 -19.42 -43.50 -13.82
CA ASN A 435 -20.25 -44.02 -14.90
C ASN A 435 -19.63 -45.23 -15.63
N GLU A 436 -18.53 -45.80 -15.11
CA GLU A 436 -17.81 -46.95 -15.67
C GLU A 436 -17.40 -46.80 -17.16
N LEU A 437 -17.15 -45.56 -17.60
CA LEU A 437 -16.92 -45.24 -19.01
C LEU A 437 -15.50 -45.53 -19.51
N VAL A 438 -14.62 -46.09 -18.67
CA VAL A 438 -13.25 -46.45 -19.06
C VAL A 438 -13.28 -47.71 -19.93
N HIS A 439 -12.60 -47.69 -21.07
CA HIS A 439 -12.59 -48.83 -21.99
C HIS A 439 -11.82 -50.03 -21.39
N GLU A 440 -12.52 -51.17 -21.23
CA GLU A 440 -12.02 -52.38 -20.55
C GLU A 440 -10.67 -52.86 -21.10
N THR A 441 -10.55 -53.01 -22.42
CA THR A 441 -9.33 -53.47 -23.10
C THR A 441 -8.18 -52.44 -23.12
N ASN A 442 -8.48 -51.14 -23.02
CA ASN A 442 -7.49 -50.09 -23.17
C ASN A 442 -7.84 -48.85 -22.34
N LYS A 443 -7.27 -48.77 -21.13
CA LYS A 443 -7.56 -47.75 -20.12
C LYS A 443 -7.21 -46.31 -20.54
N SER A 444 -6.49 -46.12 -21.66
CA SER A 444 -6.22 -44.81 -22.25
C SER A 444 -7.42 -44.19 -22.98
N TYR A 445 -8.48 -44.96 -23.18
CA TYR A 445 -9.69 -44.57 -23.90
C TYR A 445 -10.94 -44.57 -23.01
N VAL A 446 -11.87 -43.67 -23.33
CA VAL A 446 -13.14 -43.44 -22.64
C VAL A 446 -14.28 -43.58 -23.65
N LYS A 447 -15.25 -44.43 -23.35
CA LYS A 447 -16.51 -44.60 -24.09
C LYS A 447 -17.39 -43.37 -23.87
N ILE A 448 -17.96 -42.79 -24.92
CA ILE A 448 -18.79 -41.59 -24.80
C ILE A 448 -20.22 -41.97 -24.41
N ASN A 449 -20.72 -41.42 -23.30
CA ASN A 449 -22.13 -41.50 -22.94
C ASN A 449 -22.94 -40.33 -23.52
N PRO A 450 -24.28 -40.40 -23.58
CA PRO A 450 -25.10 -39.35 -24.20
C PRO A 450 -24.83 -37.94 -23.64
N ILE A 451 -24.56 -37.83 -22.33
CA ILE A 451 -24.23 -36.56 -21.68
C ILE A 451 -22.90 -36.00 -22.19
N LEU A 452 -21.84 -36.82 -22.27
CA LEU A 452 -20.56 -36.41 -22.85
C LEU A 452 -20.68 -36.07 -24.34
N CYS A 453 -21.56 -36.76 -25.08
CA CYS A 453 -21.87 -36.48 -26.48
C CYS A 453 -22.45 -35.06 -26.65
N ASP A 454 -23.56 -34.75 -25.95
CA ASP A 454 -24.20 -33.42 -25.98
C ASP A 454 -23.25 -32.30 -25.49
N CYS A 455 -22.44 -32.60 -24.48
CA CYS A 455 -21.52 -31.66 -23.85
C CYS A 455 -20.29 -31.32 -24.71
N LEU A 456 -19.65 -32.32 -25.33
CA LEU A 456 -18.28 -32.22 -25.87
C LEU A 456 -18.16 -32.41 -27.38
N LEU A 457 -19.08 -33.13 -28.02
CA LEU A 457 -19.05 -33.36 -29.47
C LEU A 457 -19.82 -32.27 -30.23
N GLU A 458 -19.41 -32.05 -31.48
CA GLU A 458 -20.21 -31.28 -32.43
C GLU A 458 -21.25 -32.15 -33.14
N LYS A 459 -22.29 -31.52 -33.69
CA LYS A 459 -23.40 -32.21 -34.38
C LYS A 459 -22.95 -33.14 -35.52
N SER A 460 -21.79 -32.86 -36.12
CA SER A 460 -21.20 -33.68 -37.18
C SER A 460 -20.48 -34.92 -36.66
N GLU A 461 -20.08 -34.94 -35.38
CA GLU A 461 -19.27 -36.02 -34.77
C GLU A 461 -20.12 -37.07 -34.04
N TYR A 462 -21.41 -36.80 -33.83
CA TYR A 462 -22.34 -37.63 -33.04
C TYR A 462 -22.50 -39.09 -33.54
N GLN A 463 -22.14 -39.39 -34.78
CA GLN A 463 -22.21 -40.74 -35.36
C GLN A 463 -20.83 -41.37 -35.62
N ASP A 464 -19.76 -40.58 -35.57
CA ASP A 464 -18.40 -41.02 -35.94
C ASP A 464 -17.50 -41.27 -34.73
N VAL A 465 -17.80 -40.67 -33.57
CA VAL A 465 -16.94 -40.70 -32.38
C VAL A 465 -17.64 -41.44 -31.24
N GLU A 466 -17.40 -42.74 -31.11
CA GLU A 466 -17.86 -43.56 -29.98
C GLU A 466 -16.87 -43.55 -28.79
N VAL A 467 -15.59 -43.25 -29.06
CA VAL A 467 -14.49 -43.39 -28.11
C VAL A 467 -13.50 -42.22 -28.23
N LEU A 468 -13.10 -41.63 -27.11
CA LEU A 468 -12.07 -40.57 -27.03
C LEU A 468 -10.89 -40.97 -26.15
N LYS A 469 -9.72 -40.35 -26.36
CA LYS A 469 -8.62 -40.44 -25.39
C LYS A 469 -8.86 -39.47 -24.23
N TRP A 470 -8.25 -39.74 -23.08
CA TRP A 470 -8.28 -38.84 -21.93
C TRP A 470 -7.80 -37.41 -22.24
N ASP A 471 -6.73 -37.26 -23.02
CA ASP A 471 -6.18 -35.94 -23.37
C ASP A 471 -7.13 -35.12 -24.26
N ASP A 472 -7.76 -35.78 -25.25
CA ASP A 472 -8.80 -35.19 -26.08
C ASP A 472 -10.04 -34.82 -25.26
N LEU A 473 -10.44 -35.66 -24.30
CA LEU A 473 -11.56 -35.43 -23.39
C LEU A 473 -11.35 -34.16 -22.53
N PHE A 474 -10.17 -34.04 -21.91
CA PHE A 474 -9.83 -32.87 -21.10
C PHE A 474 -9.72 -31.61 -21.98
N SER A 475 -9.06 -31.69 -23.13
CA SER A 475 -8.88 -30.57 -24.05
C SER A 475 -10.21 -30.08 -24.62
N ARG A 476 -11.11 -30.98 -25.05
CA ARG A 476 -12.48 -30.64 -25.48
C ARG A 476 -13.27 -30.02 -24.34
N THR A 477 -13.19 -30.55 -23.12
CA THR A 477 -13.89 -29.98 -21.96
C THR A 477 -13.44 -28.54 -21.67
N LEU A 478 -12.13 -28.30 -21.54
CA LEU A 478 -11.59 -26.98 -21.25
C LEU A 478 -11.91 -25.96 -22.36
N ASN A 479 -11.90 -26.37 -23.64
CA ASN A 479 -12.28 -25.52 -24.77
C ASN A 479 -13.79 -25.20 -24.83
N LYS A 480 -14.65 -26.00 -24.18
CA LYS A 480 -16.10 -25.73 -24.06
C LYS A 480 -16.48 -24.97 -22.78
N MET A 481 -15.53 -24.75 -21.88
CA MET A 481 -15.69 -23.88 -20.71
C MET A 481 -15.44 -22.41 -21.09
N GLN A 482 -15.91 -21.49 -20.24
CA GLN A 482 -15.66 -20.06 -20.43
C GLN A 482 -14.25 -19.74 -19.94
N ALA A 483 -13.37 -19.27 -20.82
CA ALA A 483 -12.06 -18.78 -20.40
C ALA A 483 -12.21 -17.60 -19.43
N CYS A 484 -11.52 -17.66 -18.30
CA CYS A 484 -11.40 -16.62 -17.28
C CYS A 484 -9.92 -16.51 -16.86
N HIS A 485 -9.58 -15.44 -16.16
CA HIS A 485 -8.27 -15.29 -15.54
C HIS A 485 -8.39 -14.62 -14.18
N GLN A 486 -7.58 -15.08 -13.23
CA GLN A 486 -7.39 -14.46 -11.92
C GLN A 486 -6.11 -13.64 -11.94
N LEU A 487 -6.19 -12.43 -11.42
CA LEU A 487 -5.08 -11.50 -11.25
C LEU A 487 -4.84 -11.31 -9.76
N LEU A 488 -3.66 -11.67 -9.29
CA LEU A 488 -3.21 -11.42 -7.94
C LEU A 488 -2.14 -10.33 -8.00
N PHE A 489 -2.52 -9.11 -7.61
CA PHE A 489 -1.57 -8.03 -7.37
C PHE A 489 -1.02 -8.16 -5.94
N PRO A 490 0.30 -8.04 -5.71
CA PRO A 490 0.88 -8.05 -4.38
C PRO A 490 0.16 -7.06 -3.45
N GLY A 491 -0.35 -7.55 -2.31
CA GLY A 491 -1.09 -6.75 -1.33
C GLY A 491 -2.56 -6.45 -1.65
N GLN A 492 -3.14 -7.01 -2.73
CA GLN A 492 -4.57 -6.84 -3.08
C GLN A 492 -5.31 -8.18 -3.12
N PRO A 493 -6.63 -8.19 -2.87
CA PRO A 493 -7.45 -9.39 -3.06
C PRO A 493 -7.47 -9.83 -4.54
N PRO A 494 -7.56 -11.14 -4.82
CA PRO A 494 -7.53 -11.65 -6.19
C PRO A 494 -8.74 -11.20 -7.00
N VAL A 495 -8.49 -10.66 -8.18
CA VAL A 495 -9.55 -10.17 -9.10
C VAL A 495 -9.76 -11.16 -10.23
N VAL A 496 -10.97 -11.71 -10.35
CA VAL A 496 -11.33 -12.62 -11.45
C VAL A 496 -11.99 -11.85 -12.58
N LYS A 497 -11.35 -11.86 -13.76
CA LYS A 497 -11.90 -11.30 -15.01
C LYS A 497 -12.35 -12.43 -15.95
N LYS A 498 -13.41 -12.17 -16.72
CA LYS A 498 -13.94 -13.07 -17.76
C LYS A 498 -13.23 -12.79 -19.08
N GLY A 499 -12.99 -13.84 -19.86
CA GLY A 499 -12.23 -13.79 -21.11
C GLY A 499 -10.77 -14.22 -20.94
N GLN A 500 -10.08 -14.37 -22.08
CA GLN A 500 -8.63 -14.53 -22.11
C GLN A 500 -7.93 -13.26 -21.59
N VAL A 501 -6.68 -13.39 -21.18
CA VAL A 501 -5.86 -12.25 -20.76
C VAL A 501 -5.65 -11.33 -21.97
N GLU A 502 -6.12 -10.09 -21.89
CA GLU A 502 -5.91 -9.11 -22.95
C GLU A 502 -4.43 -8.71 -23.01
N PRO A 503 -3.73 -8.89 -24.15
CA PRO A 503 -2.36 -8.42 -24.30
C PRO A 503 -2.34 -6.89 -24.38
N ILE A 504 -1.25 -6.28 -23.92
CA ILE A 504 -1.03 -4.83 -24.03
C ILE A 504 -0.81 -4.49 -25.52
N ASP A 505 -1.78 -3.86 -26.17
CA ASP A 505 -1.64 -3.38 -27.56
C ASP A 505 -0.79 -2.10 -27.58
N VAL A 506 0.31 -2.16 -28.33
CA VAL A 506 1.22 -1.02 -28.53
C VAL A 506 1.24 -0.68 -30.03
N SER A 507 0.27 0.13 -30.45
CA SER A 507 0.07 0.52 -31.84
C SER A 507 0.67 1.89 -32.17
N VAL A 508 1.50 1.97 -33.22
CA VAL A 508 2.08 3.24 -33.71
C VAL A 508 1.18 3.83 -34.80
N ALA A 509 0.59 5.00 -34.55
CA ALA A 509 -0.24 5.72 -35.50
C ALA A 509 0.47 6.99 -36.00
N SER A 510 0.54 7.20 -37.32
CA SER A 510 0.96 8.50 -37.87
C SER A 510 -0.19 9.51 -37.75
N ARG A 511 0.08 10.72 -37.26
CA ARG A 511 -0.91 11.81 -37.15
C ARG A 511 -0.33 13.14 -37.65
N GLY A 512 -0.83 13.63 -38.77
CA GLY A 512 -0.29 14.81 -39.46
C GLY A 512 1.00 14.50 -40.23
N SER A 513 1.68 15.54 -40.72
CA SER A 513 2.93 15.37 -41.47
C SER A 513 4.06 14.87 -40.54
N ASN A 514 4.58 13.67 -40.82
CA ASN A 514 5.73 13.02 -40.19
C ASN A 514 5.75 12.83 -38.65
N LYS A 515 4.64 13.05 -37.93
CA LYS A 515 4.56 12.74 -36.48
C LYS A 515 4.00 11.34 -36.23
N LYS A 516 4.85 10.43 -35.73
CA LYS A 516 4.43 9.11 -35.21
C LYS A 516 4.00 9.25 -33.75
N VAL A 517 2.84 8.71 -33.41
CA VAL A 517 2.27 8.68 -32.05
C VAL A 517 2.20 7.23 -31.61
N LEU A 518 2.86 6.89 -30.50
CA LEU A 518 2.69 5.60 -29.83
C LEU A 518 1.37 5.64 -29.06
N LYS A 519 0.43 4.75 -29.41
CA LYS A 519 -0.74 4.47 -28.59
C LYS A 519 -0.49 3.18 -27.81
N ARG A 520 -0.86 3.18 -26.54
CA ARG A 520 -0.95 1.97 -25.71
C ARG A 520 -2.43 1.79 -25.39
N HIS A 521 -3.07 0.76 -25.91
CA HIS A 521 -4.42 0.38 -25.49
C HIS A 521 -4.30 -0.71 -24.42
N THR A 522 -5.27 -0.72 -23.49
CA THR A 522 -5.28 -1.57 -22.29
C THR A 522 -4.14 -1.27 -21.30
N ILE A 523 -4.29 -0.14 -20.60
CA ILE A 523 -3.70 0.08 -19.26
C ILE A 523 -4.87 0.30 -18.28
N PHE A 524 -5.67 -0.76 -18.08
CA PHE A 524 -6.75 -0.79 -17.08
C PHE A 524 -6.73 -2.11 -16.29
N PHE A 525 -5.66 -2.22 -15.50
CA PHE A 525 -5.58 -3.08 -14.32
C PHE A 525 -5.29 -2.18 -13.11
N GLY A 526 -6.35 -1.52 -12.65
CA GLY A 526 -6.39 -0.59 -11.52
C GLY A 526 -7.84 -0.40 -11.10
#